data_AF-A0A846Q4G4-F1
#
_entry.id   AF-A0A846Q4G4-F1
#
_cell.length_a   1.000
_cell.length_b   1.000
_cell.length_c   1.000
_cell.angle_alpha   90.00
_cell.angle_beta   90.00
_cell.angle_gamma   90.00
#
_symmetry.space_group_name_H-M   'P 1'
#
loop_
_entity.id
_entity.type
_entity.pdbx_description
1 polymer ?
#
loop_
_entity_poly.entity_id
_entity_poly.type
_entity_poly.pdbx_seq_one_letter_code
_entity_poly.pdbx_strand_id
1 'polypeptide(L)'
;MPTAYVLLNSDLGSDASIIDEVKQILEEEDVEFEVQGVYGVYDIVLKLSSDNADNLRGIITNKIRKINKVQSTLTMMVIEEQENL
;
A
#
# COMPACT_ATOMS: atom_id res chain seq x y z
N MET A 1 -3.16 14.30 8.12
CA MET A 1 -3.08 13.99 6.68
C MET A 1 -3.45 12.51 6.61
N PRO A 2 -4.53 12.14 5.93
CA PRO A 2 -4.96 10.75 5.91
C PRO A 2 -3.81 9.83 5.55
N THR A 3 -3.56 8.84 6.39
CA THR A 3 -2.52 7.82 6.20
C THR A 3 -3.16 6.44 6.25
N ALA A 4 -2.69 5.52 5.40
CA ALA A 4 -3.11 4.14 5.38
C ALA A 4 -1.90 3.21 5.35
N TYR A 5 -1.96 2.15 6.15
CA TYR A 5 -1.08 0.99 6.02
C TYR A 5 -1.82 -0.10 5.24
N VAL A 6 -1.19 -0.62 4.20
CA VAL A 6 -1.69 -1.68 3.35
C VAL A 6 -0.74 -2.86 3.45
N LEU A 7 -1.25 -3.98 3.94
CA LEU A 7 -0.50 -5.24 4.01
C LEU A 7 -0.92 -6.09 2.82
N LEU A 8 0.04 -6.63 2.08
CA LEU A 8 -0.22 -7.42 0.89
C LEU A 8 0.33 -8.84 1.05
N ASN A 9 -0.43 -9.80 0.54
CA ASN A 9 0.07 -11.14 0.22
C ASN A 9 0.22 -11.30 -1.29
N SER A 10 1.26 -12.03 -1.67
CA SER A 10 1.71 -12.22 -3.02
C SER A 10 1.77 -13.71 -3.38
N ASP A 11 1.75 -14.02 -4.67
CA ASP A 11 2.15 -15.36 -5.11
C ASP A 11 3.63 -15.60 -4.75
N LEU A 12 3.99 -16.86 -4.47
CA LEU A 12 5.33 -17.25 -4.06
C LEU A 12 6.42 -16.68 -5.01
N GLY A 13 7.33 -15.90 -4.45
CA GLY A 13 8.47 -15.31 -5.16
C GLY A 13 8.12 -14.14 -6.10
N SER A 14 6.95 -13.53 -5.94
CA SER A 14 6.53 -12.36 -6.74
C SER A 14 6.59 -11.02 -5.99
N ASP A 15 6.94 -11.05 -4.71
CA ASP A 15 7.04 -9.91 -3.80
C ASP A 15 7.92 -8.79 -4.36
N ALA A 16 9.14 -9.09 -4.83
CA ALA A 16 10.03 -8.07 -5.40
C ALA A 16 9.43 -7.37 -6.63
N SER A 17 8.81 -8.14 -7.54
CA SER A 17 8.17 -7.56 -8.73
C SER A 17 6.96 -6.70 -8.41
N ILE A 18 6.17 -7.09 -7.40
CA ILE A 18 5.01 -6.31 -6.95
C ILE A 18 5.50 -5.01 -6.31
N ILE A 19 6.58 -5.03 -5.53
CA ILE A 19 7.16 -3.80 -4.95
C ILE A 19 7.59 -2.82 -6.05
N ASP A 20 8.24 -3.31 -7.11
CA ASP A 20 8.66 -2.45 -8.22
C ASP A 20 7.45 -1.88 -8.98
N GLU A 21 6.41 -2.68 -9.22
CA GLU A 21 5.17 -2.21 -9.86
C GLU A 21 4.41 -1.20 -8.98
N VAL A 22 4.35 -1.43 -7.66
CA VAL A 22 3.79 -0.46 -6.69
C VAL A 22 4.52 0.88 -6.78
N LYS A 23 5.85 0.88 -6.81
CA LYS A 23 6.63 2.11 -6.92
C LYS A 23 6.33 2.86 -8.22
N GLN A 24 6.33 2.15 -9.35
CA GLN A 24 6.03 2.75 -10.66
C GLN A 24 4.63 3.37 -10.70
N ILE A 25 3.63 2.67 -10.16
CA ILE A 25 2.27 3.20 -10.07
C ILE A 25 2.23 4.48 -9.24
N LEU A 26 2.90 4.49 -8.08
CA LEU A 26 2.85 5.60 -7.13
C LEU A 26 3.72 6.79 -7.54
N GLU A 27 4.75 6.60 -8.37
CA GLU A 27 5.52 7.69 -8.97
C GLU A 27 4.67 8.60 -9.87
N GLU A 28 3.56 8.09 -10.42
CA GLU A 28 2.60 8.85 -11.21
C GLU A 28 1.48 9.49 -10.36
N GLU A 29 1.41 9.18 -9.05
CA GLU A 29 0.42 9.70 -8.13
C GLU A 29 0.99 10.81 -7.25
N ASP A 30 0.16 11.82 -6.95
CA ASP A 30 0.49 12.87 -5.98
C ASP A 30 0.24 12.39 -4.54
N VAL A 31 1.07 11.45 -4.06
CA VAL A 31 1.00 10.86 -2.72
C VAL A 31 2.38 10.59 -2.13
N GLU A 32 2.50 10.66 -0.80
CA GLU A 32 3.68 10.19 -0.08
C GLU A 32 3.57 8.69 0.17
N PHE A 33 4.66 7.94 -0.03
CA PHE A 33 4.63 6.49 0.16
C PHE A 33 5.95 5.88 0.65
N GLU A 34 5.82 4.77 1.39
CA GLU A 34 6.92 3.89 1.76
C GLU A 34 6.49 2.45 1.50
N VAL A 35 7.35 1.65 0.85
CA VAL A 35 7.05 0.25 0.54
C VAL A 35 8.22 -0.65 0.91
N GLN A 36 7.94 -1.75 1.58
CA GLN A 36 8.96 -2.66 2.11
C GLN A 36 8.47 -4.11 2.06
N GLY A 37 9.34 -5.01 1.56
CA GLY A 37 9.15 -6.45 1.74
C GLY A 37 9.49 -6.85 3.18
N VAL A 38 8.65 -7.69 3.79
CA VAL A 38 8.76 -8.08 5.21
C VAL A 38 8.70 -9.60 5.39
N TYR A 39 9.27 -10.08 6.49
CA TYR A 39 9.06 -11.47 6.93
C TYR A 39 7.85 -11.54 7.86
N GLY A 40 6.87 -12.39 7.55
CA GLY A 40 5.70 -12.58 8.40
C GLY A 40 4.57 -13.31 7.68
N VAL A 41 3.34 -13.08 8.16
CA VAL A 41 2.12 -13.59 7.49
C VAL A 41 1.75 -12.76 6.24
N TYR A 42 2.35 -11.59 6.09
CA TYR A 42 2.27 -10.73 4.91
C TYR A 42 3.66 -10.62 4.28
N ASP A 43 3.69 -10.33 2.98
CA ASP A 43 4.93 -10.26 2.21
C ASP A 43 5.39 -8.81 2.03
N ILE A 44 4.44 -7.87 1.96
CA ILE A 44 4.72 -6.46 1.68
C ILE A 44 3.90 -5.56 2.61
N VAL A 45 4.54 -4.50 3.12
CA VAL A 45 3.90 -3.38 3.80
C VAL A 45 4.04 -2.13 2.94
N LEU A 46 2.93 -1.47 2.67
CA LEU A 46 2.85 -0.20 1.97
C LEU A 46 2.21 0.83 2.90
N LYS A 47 2.89 1.94 3.15
CA LYS A 47 2.34 3.12 3.80
C LYS A 47 2.04 4.15 2.71
N LEU A 48 0.84 4.74 2.75
CA LEU A 48 0.42 5.80 1.85
C LEU A 48 -0.15 6.96 2.64
N SER A 49 0.21 8.18 2.28
CA SER A 49 -0.36 9.41 2.82
C SER A 49 -0.74 10.37 1.70
N SER A 50 -1.89 11.02 1.83
CA SER A 50 -2.41 11.97 0.85
C SER A 50 -3.32 12.97 1.54
N ASP A 51 -3.46 14.16 0.97
CA ASP A 51 -4.39 15.19 1.45
C ASP A 51 -5.87 14.78 1.34
N ASN A 52 -6.17 13.67 0.65
CA ASN A 52 -7.53 13.18 0.46
C ASN A 52 -7.66 11.66 0.72
N ALA A 53 -8.49 11.29 1.71
CA ALA A 53 -8.74 9.89 2.06
C ALA A 53 -9.42 9.09 0.93
N ASP A 54 -10.25 9.72 0.10
CA ASP A 54 -10.87 9.04 -1.05
C ASP A 54 -9.85 8.77 -2.16
N ASN A 55 -8.83 9.62 -2.31
CA ASN A 55 -7.71 9.36 -3.21
C ASN A 55 -6.98 8.07 -2.79
N LEU A 56 -6.64 7.95 -1.49
CA LEU A 56 -6.03 6.72 -0.96
C LEU A 56 -6.88 5.48 -1.24
N ARG A 57 -8.17 5.52 -0.93
CA ARG A 57 -9.09 4.39 -1.19
C ARG A 57 -9.16 4.05 -2.67
N GLY A 58 -9.15 5.07 -3.53
CA GLY A 58 -9.15 4.95 -4.98
C GLY A 58 -7.89 4.25 -5.49
N ILE A 59 -6.70 4.71 -5.09
CA ILE A 59 -5.40 4.12 -5.45
C ILE A 59 -5.35 2.66 -4.99
N ILE A 60 -5.69 2.39 -3.73
CA ILE A 60 -5.64 1.04 -3.16
C ILE A 60 -6.58 0.10 -3.92
N THR A 61 -7.83 0.50 -4.13
CA THR A 61 -8.86 -0.36 -4.72
C THR A 61 -8.69 -0.57 -6.21
N ASN A 62 -8.31 0.49 -6.93
CA ASN A 62 -8.32 0.48 -8.39
C ASN A 62 -6.96 0.21 -9.02
N LYS A 63 -5.86 0.41 -8.28
CA LYS A 63 -4.50 0.22 -8.77
C LYS A 63 -3.81 -0.91 -8.00
N ILE A 64 -3.56 -0.72 -6.71
CA ILE A 64 -2.77 -1.66 -5.90
C ILE A 64 -3.38 -3.07 -5.85
N ARG A 65 -4.68 -3.19 -5.57
CA ARG A 65 -5.39 -4.49 -5.55
C ARG A 65 -5.51 -5.17 -6.91
N LYS A 66 -5.25 -4.45 -8.01
CA LYS A 66 -5.31 -4.99 -9.37
C LYS A 66 -3.96 -5.42 -9.91
N ILE A 67 -2.88 -5.13 -9.20
CA ILE A 67 -1.55 -5.62 -9.54
C ILE A 67 -1.61 -7.14 -9.63
N ASN A 68 -1.08 -7.69 -10.72
CA ASN A 68 -1.09 -9.13 -10.93
C ASN A 68 -0.30 -9.83 -9.80
N LYS A 69 -0.74 -11.03 -9.40
CA LYS A 69 -0.13 -11.83 -8.33
C LYS A 69 -0.29 -11.28 -6.90
N VAL A 70 -0.97 -10.14 -6.71
CA VAL A 70 -1.50 -9.76 -5.39
C VAL A 70 -2.68 -10.68 -5.08
N GLN A 71 -2.54 -11.50 -4.03
CA GLN A 71 -3.59 -12.44 -3.63
C GLN A 71 -4.62 -11.80 -2.71
N SER A 72 -4.15 -11.00 -1.76
CA SER A 72 -5.02 -10.33 -0.80
C SER A 72 -4.37 -9.06 -0.27
N THR A 73 -5.22 -8.17 0.26
CA THR A 73 -4.77 -6.95 0.93
C THR A 73 -5.58 -6.71 2.20
N LEU A 74 -4.93 -6.24 3.25
CA LEU A 74 -5.57 -5.65 4.42
C LEU A 74 -5.23 -4.16 4.47
N THR A 75 -6.24 -3.31 4.58
CA THR A 75 -6.05 -1.85 4.66
C THR A 75 -6.42 -1.36 6.04
N MET A 76 -5.49 -0.68 6.70
CA MET A 76 -5.64 -0.09 8.02
C MET A 76 -5.49 1.43 7.89
N MET A 77 -6.61 2.16 7.96
CA MET A 77 -6.56 3.62 8.02
C MET A 77 -6.04 4.05 9.39
N VAL A 78 -5.11 4.99 9.41
CA VAL A 78 -4.60 5.59 10.65
C VAL A 78 -5.70 6.43 11.29
N ILE A 79 -5.82 6.31 12.61
CA ILE A 79 -6.63 7.21 13.44
C ILE A 79 -5.78 8.47 13.66
N GLU A 80 -6.13 9.57 12.99
CA GLU A 80 -5.30 10.79 12.97
C GLU A 80 -5.03 11.33 14.37
N GLU A 81 -5.98 11.16 15.31
CA GLU A 81 -5.84 11.60 16.70
C GLU A 81 -4.75 10.83 17.49
N GLN A 82 -4.26 9.70 16.96
CA GLN A 82 -3.27 8.83 17.62
C GLN A 82 -1.89 8.87 16.95
N GLU A 83 -1.70 9.64 15.87
CA GLU A 83 -0.48 9.60 15.06
C GLU A 83 0.77 10.14 15.79
N ASN A 84 0.59 10.96 16.83
CA ASN A 84 1.68 11.60 17.58
C ASN A 84 1.58 11.40 19.12
N LEU A 85 0.93 10.32 19.57
CA LEU A 85 1.00 9.90 20.98
C LEU A 85 2.36 9.30 21.30
#